data_AF-A0A7C9HMX4-F1
#
_entry.id   AF-A0A7C9HMX4-F1
#
_cell.length_a   1.000
_cell.length_b   1.000
_cell.length_c   1.000
_cell.angle_alpha   90.00
_cell.angle_beta   90.00
_cell.angle_gamma   90.00
#
_symmetry.space_group_name_H-M   'P 1'
#
loop_
_entity.id
_entity.type
_entity.pdbx_description
1 polymer ?
#
loop_
_entity_poly.entity_id
_entity_poly.type
_entity_poly.pdbx_seq_one_letter_code
_entity_poly.pdbx_strand_id
1 'polypeptide(L)'
;MPTPVAASPIGDVLIAIAQIGVALAGFSGLIAAIRTTAPEGWHPRDPWSLSWMLATSIGALLLALLPLWLGLFSLPTDSVFRISCGIASVYTGVLVVVRAIAGRRLTRAGFPPRVPYFPLTLTCLLTVASIATGIGVFGVWGDAIVPVFAGALFILLLASVLVLAIFLILLARTFDHTPHKPASPDEKRPDA
;
A
#
# COMPACT_ATOMS: atom_id res chain seq x y z
N MET A 1 39.19 -9.69 -19.85
CA MET A 1 38.47 -8.92 -18.80
C MET A 1 36.99 -9.14 -19.01
N PRO A 2 36.24 -9.67 -18.03
CA PRO A 2 34.79 -9.69 -18.13
C PRO A 2 34.29 -8.25 -18.16
N THR A 3 33.58 -7.88 -19.22
CA THR A 3 32.86 -6.60 -19.29
C THR A 3 31.91 -6.51 -18.09
N PRO A 4 31.83 -5.37 -17.37
CA PRO A 4 30.82 -5.21 -16.34
C PRO A 4 29.46 -5.47 -16.97
N VAL A 5 28.73 -6.45 -16.43
CA VAL A 5 27.35 -6.73 -16.83
C VAL A 5 26.60 -5.43 -16.57
N ALA A 6 26.26 -4.70 -17.63
CA ALA A 6 25.45 -3.51 -17.51
C ALA A 6 24.14 -3.94 -16.85
N ALA A 7 23.93 -3.52 -15.60
CA ALA A 7 22.67 -3.72 -14.91
C ALA A 7 21.58 -3.11 -15.79
N SER A 8 20.54 -3.89 -16.08
CA SER A 8 19.41 -3.35 -16.84
C SER A 8 18.73 -2.28 -15.98
N PRO A 9 18.55 -1.04 -16.47
CA PRO A 9 17.94 0.04 -15.69
C PRO A 9 16.54 -0.31 -15.19
N ILE A 10 15.86 -1.26 -15.85
CA ILE A 10 14.57 -1.79 -15.44
C ILE A 10 14.69 -2.64 -14.17
N GLY A 11 15.74 -3.46 -14.07
CA GLY A 11 15.99 -4.30 -12.90
C GLY A 11 16.20 -3.46 -11.65
N ASP A 12 16.98 -2.38 -11.75
CA ASP A 12 17.23 -1.46 -10.65
C ASP A 12 15.95 -0.79 -10.15
N VAL A 13 15.07 -0.36 -11.06
CA VAL A 13 13.77 0.22 -10.71
C VAL A 13 12.88 -0.81 -9.99
N LEU A 14 12.83 -2.04 -10.48
CA LEU A 14 12.03 -3.10 -9.84
C LEU A 14 12.57 -3.46 -8.45
N ILE A 15 13.89 -3.51 -8.29
CA ILE A 15 14.53 -3.73 -6.98
C ILE A 15 14.22 -2.56 -6.03
N ALA A 16 14.29 -1.32 -6.51
CA ALA A 16 13.93 -0.15 -5.70
C ALA A 16 12.46 -0.20 -5.25
N ILE A 17 11.53 -0.55 -6.15
CA ILE A 17 10.12 -0.77 -5.81
C ILE A 17 9.97 -1.86 -4.76
N ALA A 18 10.69 -2.98 -4.89
CA ALA A 18 10.69 -4.06 -3.92
C ALA A 18 11.20 -3.59 -2.54
N GLN A 19 12.28 -2.84 -2.49
CA GLN A 19 12.83 -2.27 -1.25
C GLN A 19 11.83 -1.34 -0.57
N ILE A 20 11.19 -0.45 -1.33
CA ILE A 20 10.13 0.43 -0.80
C ILE A 20 8.95 -0.40 -0.28
N GLY A 21 8.54 -1.43 -1.01
CA GLY A 21 7.48 -2.35 -0.61
C GLY A 21 7.79 -3.04 0.73
N VAL A 22 9.00 -3.60 0.89
CA VAL A 22 9.45 -4.21 2.16
C VAL A 22 9.44 -3.19 3.30
N ALA A 23 9.99 -1.99 3.07
CA ALA A 23 10.06 -0.95 4.08
C ALA A 23 8.66 -0.52 4.58
N LEU A 24 7.72 -0.30 3.65
CA LEU A 24 6.34 0.03 3.99
C LEU A 24 5.64 -1.13 4.72
N ALA A 25 5.84 -2.37 4.28
CA ALA A 25 5.29 -3.54 4.95
C ALA A 25 5.81 -3.65 6.40
N GLY A 26 7.12 -3.51 6.60
CA GLY A 26 7.74 -3.51 7.94
C GLY A 26 7.20 -2.40 8.83
N PHE A 27 7.04 -1.18 8.29
CA PHE A 27 6.49 -0.06 9.03
C PHE A 27 5.03 -0.28 9.47
N SER A 28 4.20 -0.91 8.62
CA SER A 28 2.83 -1.26 9.02
C SER A 28 2.77 -2.25 10.18
N GLY A 29 3.71 -3.21 10.23
CA GLY A 29 3.84 -4.16 11.34
C GLY A 29 4.26 -3.48 12.64
N LEU A 30 5.21 -2.53 12.56
CA LEU A 30 5.65 -1.73 13.70
C LEU A 30 4.49 -0.89 14.27
N ILE A 31 3.73 -0.22 13.40
CA ILE A 31 2.53 0.52 13.81
C ILE A 31 1.54 -0.41 14.50
N ALA A 32 1.26 -1.58 13.92
CA ALA A 32 0.34 -2.53 14.52
C ALA A 32 0.80 -2.94 15.93
N ALA A 33 2.10 -3.21 16.12
CA ALA A 33 2.66 -3.55 17.43
C ALA A 33 2.50 -2.39 18.44
N ILE A 34 2.81 -1.15 18.08
CA ILE A 34 2.61 0.01 18.97
C ILE A 34 1.12 0.19 19.31
N ARG A 35 0.23 -0.01 18.34
CA ARG A 35 -1.21 0.19 18.56
C ARG A 35 -1.81 -0.88 19.48
N THR A 36 -1.24 -2.09 19.52
CA THR A 36 -1.67 -3.14 20.48
C THR A 36 -1.36 -2.80 21.93
N THR A 37 -0.40 -1.92 22.21
CA THR A 37 -0.04 -1.52 23.58
C THR A 37 -0.75 -0.24 24.03
N ALA A 38 -1.52 0.42 23.15
CA ALA A 38 -2.21 1.66 23.45
C ALA A 38 -3.51 1.44 24.26
N PRO A 39 -3.76 2.22 25.33
CA PRO A 39 -4.91 2.04 26.23
C PRO A 39 -6.27 2.36 25.58
N GLU A 40 -6.30 3.19 24.54
CA GLU A 40 -7.51 3.68 23.86
C GLU A 40 -8.24 2.60 23.02
N GLY A 41 -7.69 1.39 22.86
CA GLY A 41 -8.33 0.29 22.13
C GLY A 41 -8.51 0.53 20.62
N TRP A 42 -8.54 -0.53 19.81
CA TRP A 42 -8.58 -0.40 18.35
C TRP A 42 -9.93 0.13 17.86
N HIS A 43 -9.91 1.14 16.99
CA HIS A 43 -11.11 1.43 16.21
C HIS A 43 -11.29 0.34 15.14
N PRO A 44 -12.51 -0.17 14.87
CA PRO A 44 -12.73 -1.31 13.95
C PRO A 44 -12.17 -1.12 12.53
N ARG A 45 -11.96 0.13 12.11
CA ARG A 45 -11.42 0.49 10.79
C ARG A 45 -9.89 0.54 10.74
N ASP A 46 -9.21 0.59 11.89
CA ASP A 46 -7.75 0.71 11.97
C ASP A 46 -7.03 -0.59 11.54
N PRO A 47 -7.39 -1.81 12.04
CA PRO A 47 -6.76 -3.05 11.59
C PRO A 47 -7.04 -3.33 10.12
N TRP A 48 -8.24 -2.96 9.67
CA TRP A 48 -8.66 -3.05 8.28
C TRP A 48 -7.80 -2.18 7.36
N SER A 49 -7.53 -0.94 7.77
CA SER A 49 -6.65 -0.04 7.01
C SER A 49 -5.21 -0.53 6.97
N LEU A 50 -4.69 -1.05 8.08
CA LEU A 50 -3.33 -1.59 8.13
C LEU A 50 -3.18 -2.86 7.29
N SER A 51 -4.16 -3.76 7.32
CA SER A 51 -4.12 -4.95 6.45
C SER A 51 -4.12 -4.57 4.98
N TRP A 52 -4.81 -3.49 4.61
CA TRP A 52 -4.79 -2.97 3.25
C TRP A 52 -3.48 -2.37 2.82
N MET A 53 -2.86 -1.60 3.71
CA MET A 53 -1.53 -1.04 3.48
C MET A 53 -0.51 -2.16 3.26
N LEU A 54 -0.50 -3.14 4.18
CA LEU A 54 0.35 -4.32 4.15
C LEU A 54 0.13 -5.15 2.89
N ALA A 55 -1.13 -5.39 2.52
CA ALA A 55 -1.45 -6.10 1.28
C ALA A 55 -0.85 -5.37 0.08
N THR A 56 -1.12 -4.06 -0.10
CA THR A 56 -0.58 -3.32 -1.25
C THR A 56 0.93 -3.24 -1.31
N SER A 57 1.62 -3.12 -0.18
CA SER A 57 3.09 -3.07 -0.15
C SER A 57 3.72 -4.44 -0.41
N ILE A 58 3.20 -5.52 0.19
CA ILE A 58 3.62 -6.90 -0.11
C ILE A 58 3.31 -7.24 -1.57
N GLY A 59 2.15 -6.82 -2.07
CA GLY A 59 1.77 -6.98 -3.47
C GLY A 59 2.75 -6.32 -4.41
N ALA A 60 3.09 -5.04 -4.17
CA ALA A 60 4.10 -4.33 -4.96
C ALA A 60 5.47 -5.03 -4.91
N LEU A 61 5.89 -5.49 -3.73
CA LEU A 61 7.13 -6.26 -3.54
C LEU A 61 7.15 -7.53 -4.37
N LEU A 62 6.15 -8.41 -4.20
CA LEU A 62 6.12 -9.70 -4.87
C LEU A 62 5.99 -9.54 -6.38
N LEU A 63 5.16 -8.60 -6.84
CA LEU A 63 5.01 -8.33 -8.26
C LEU A 63 6.26 -7.68 -8.88
N ALA A 64 7.01 -6.88 -8.13
CA ALA A 64 8.28 -6.33 -8.62
C ALA A 64 9.36 -7.40 -8.77
N LEU A 65 9.40 -8.38 -7.86
CA LEU A 65 10.34 -9.51 -7.92
C LEU A 65 9.94 -10.55 -8.98
N LEU A 66 8.66 -10.65 -9.31
CA LEU A 66 8.12 -11.63 -10.24
C LEU A 66 8.81 -11.65 -11.62
N PRO A 67 8.92 -10.54 -12.38
CA PRO A 67 9.60 -10.55 -13.68
C PRO A 67 11.10 -10.87 -13.56
N LEU A 68 11.74 -10.49 -12.45
CA LEU A 68 13.15 -10.83 -12.20
C LEU A 68 13.32 -12.35 -12.02
N TRP A 69 12.40 -12.96 -11.27
CA TRP A 69 12.38 -14.40 -11.04
C TRP A 69 12.07 -15.19 -12.31
N LEU A 70 11.06 -14.75 -13.09
CA LEU A 70 10.73 -15.34 -14.38
C LEU A 70 11.85 -15.18 -15.42
N GLY A 71 12.61 -14.09 -15.35
CA GLY A 71 13.79 -13.86 -16.18
C GLY A 71 14.89 -14.91 -16.01
N LEU A 72 14.93 -15.61 -14.87
CA LEU A 72 15.90 -16.69 -14.63
C LEU A 72 15.66 -17.92 -15.51
N PHE A 73 14.46 -18.08 -16.07
CA PHE A 73 14.09 -19.20 -16.93
C PHE A 73 14.41 -18.97 -18.41
N SER A 74 15.17 -17.91 -18.74
CA SER A 74 15.54 -17.54 -20.12
C SER A 74 14.33 -17.38 -21.06
N LEU A 75 13.19 -16.98 -20.50
CA LEU A 75 11.98 -16.68 -21.27
C LEU A 75 12.17 -15.40 -22.08
N PRO A 76 11.49 -15.27 -23.25
CA PRO A 76 11.45 -14.01 -23.98
C PRO A 76 10.93 -12.87 -23.09
N THR A 77 11.58 -11.71 -23.15
CA THR A 77 11.24 -10.54 -22.30
C THR A 77 9.77 -10.14 -22.43
N ASP A 78 9.21 -10.18 -23.65
CA ASP A 78 7.79 -9.91 -23.88
C ASP A 78 6.89 -10.85 -23.06
N SER A 79 7.14 -12.16 -23.14
CA SER A 79 6.38 -13.17 -22.39
C SER A 79 6.47 -12.97 -20.88
N VAL A 80 7.65 -12.62 -20.35
CA VAL A 80 7.87 -12.36 -18.92
C VAL A 80 6.98 -11.23 -18.42
N PHE A 81 6.95 -10.10 -19.15
CA PHE A 81 6.14 -8.95 -18.75
C PHE A 81 4.65 -9.19 -18.99
N ARG A 82 4.25 -9.94 -20.02
CA ARG A 82 2.83 -10.30 -20.26
C ARG A 82 2.27 -11.18 -19.14
N ILE A 83 3.02 -12.19 -18.71
CA ILE A 83 2.64 -13.04 -17.57
C ILE A 83 2.58 -12.20 -16.29
N SER A 84 3.59 -11.36 -16.06
CA SER A 84 3.64 -10.48 -14.88
C SER A 84 2.47 -9.49 -14.84
N CYS A 85 2.12 -8.88 -15.98
CA CYS A 85 0.95 -8.03 -16.16
C CYS A 85 -0.35 -8.79 -15.86
N GLY A 86 -0.50 -10.03 -16.33
CA GLY A 86 -1.67 -10.86 -16.05
C GLY A 86 -1.83 -11.12 -14.55
N ILE A 87 -0.75 -11.51 -13.88
CA ILE A 87 -0.76 -11.75 -12.44
C ILE A 87 -1.04 -10.46 -11.67
N ALA A 88 -0.42 -9.34 -12.06
CA ALA A 88 -0.67 -8.03 -11.46
C ALA A 88 -2.12 -7.56 -11.64
N SER A 89 -2.72 -7.79 -12.81
CA SER A 89 -4.11 -7.46 -13.10
C SER A 89 -5.07 -8.24 -12.20
N VAL A 90 -4.86 -9.55 -12.07
CA VAL A 90 -5.67 -10.41 -11.19
C VAL A 90 -5.52 -9.96 -9.73
N TYR A 91 -4.29 -9.76 -9.28
CA TYR A 91 -4.01 -9.34 -7.91
C TYR A 91 -4.68 -8.00 -7.56
N THR A 92 -4.47 -6.96 -8.41
CA THR A 92 -5.07 -5.64 -8.22
C THR A 92 -6.59 -5.68 -8.33
N GLY A 93 -7.14 -6.45 -9.26
CA GLY A 93 -8.59 -6.64 -9.42
C GLY A 93 -9.23 -7.27 -8.18
N VAL A 94 -8.61 -8.31 -7.62
CA VAL A 94 -9.07 -8.93 -6.36
C VAL A 94 -9.01 -7.92 -5.21
N LEU A 95 -7.92 -7.16 -5.08
CA LEU A 95 -7.82 -6.10 -4.06
C LEU A 95 -8.94 -5.07 -4.20
N VAL A 96 -9.25 -4.61 -5.41
CA VAL A 96 -10.34 -3.67 -5.70
C VAL A 96 -11.68 -4.23 -5.24
N VAL A 97 -11.99 -5.48 -5.60
CA VAL A 97 -13.25 -6.14 -5.26
C VAL A 97 -13.39 -6.30 -3.75
N VAL A 98 -12.36 -6.83 -3.08
CA VAL A 98 -12.41 -7.06 -1.64
C VAL A 98 -12.47 -5.73 -0.88
N ARG A 99 -11.73 -4.69 -1.31
CA ARG A 99 -11.84 -3.32 -0.76
C ARG A 99 -13.25 -2.76 -0.89
N ALA A 100 -13.85 -2.88 -2.07
CA ALA A 100 -15.20 -2.38 -2.32
C ALA A 100 -16.25 -3.13 -1.48
N ILE A 101 -16.19 -4.46 -1.41
CA ILE A 101 -17.14 -5.29 -0.65
C ILE A 101 -17.06 -4.94 0.84
N ALA A 102 -15.86 -4.99 1.42
CA ALA A 102 -15.73 -4.80 2.86
C ALA A 102 -15.82 -3.32 3.27
N GLY A 103 -15.48 -2.37 2.37
CA GLY A 103 -15.84 -0.96 2.54
C GLY A 103 -17.36 -0.74 2.62
N ARG A 104 -18.13 -1.41 1.74
CA ARG A 104 -19.61 -1.40 1.79
C ARG A 104 -20.13 -2.07 3.07
N ARG A 105 -19.56 -3.21 3.49
CA ARG A 105 -19.96 -3.90 4.73
C ARG A 105 -19.73 -3.03 5.97
N LEU A 106 -18.58 -2.37 6.07
CA LEU A 106 -18.28 -1.46 7.19
C LEU A 106 -19.18 -0.23 7.20
N THR A 107 -19.51 0.31 6.01
CA THR A 107 -20.43 1.45 5.89
C THR A 107 -21.84 1.04 6.31
N ARG A 108 -22.31 -0.16 5.92
CA ARG A 108 -23.60 -0.71 6.37
C ARG A 108 -23.64 -1.02 7.86
N ALA A 109 -22.50 -1.37 8.47
CA ALA A 109 -22.38 -1.62 9.90
C ALA A 109 -22.30 -0.33 10.76
N GLY A 110 -22.50 0.86 10.15
CA GLY A 110 -22.51 2.13 10.88
C GLY A 110 -21.14 2.80 11.05
N PHE A 111 -20.10 2.34 10.35
CA PHE A 111 -18.76 2.93 10.38
C PHE A 111 -18.45 3.67 9.07
N PRO A 112 -18.95 4.90 8.85
CA PRO A 112 -18.71 5.66 7.63
C PRO A 112 -17.23 6.04 7.44
N PRO A 113 -16.79 6.33 6.20
CA PRO A 113 -15.44 6.81 5.92
C PRO A 113 -15.09 8.05 6.73
N ARG A 114 -13.95 8.02 7.44
CA ARG A 114 -13.42 9.17 8.19
C ARG A 114 -12.99 10.32 7.29
N VAL A 115 -12.50 9.99 6.08
CA VAL A 115 -12.08 10.96 5.07
C VAL A 115 -12.98 10.80 3.84
N PRO A 116 -13.70 11.86 3.42
CA PRO A 116 -14.51 11.81 2.21
C PRO A 116 -13.60 11.59 0.99
N TYR A 117 -14.11 10.89 -0.02
CA TYR A 117 -13.45 10.57 -1.30
C TYR A 117 -12.21 9.66 -1.24
N PHE A 118 -11.50 9.53 -0.12
CA PHE A 118 -10.33 8.65 0.01
C PHE A 118 -10.52 7.22 -0.56
N PRO A 119 -11.54 6.45 -0.14
CA PRO A 119 -11.74 5.10 -0.66
C PRO A 119 -12.05 5.10 -2.16
N LEU A 120 -12.75 6.13 -2.67
CA LEU A 120 -13.08 6.25 -4.09
C LEU A 120 -11.81 6.49 -4.92
N THR A 121 -10.94 7.41 -4.51
CA THR A 121 -9.67 7.70 -5.19
C THR A 121 -8.80 6.45 -5.25
N LEU A 122 -8.69 5.73 -4.14
CA LEU A 122 -7.90 4.52 -4.02
C LEU A 122 -8.43 3.40 -4.92
N THR A 123 -9.76 3.21 -4.94
CA THR A 123 -10.42 2.24 -5.83
C THR A 123 -10.20 2.62 -7.29
N CYS A 124 -10.42 3.88 -7.66
CA CYS A 124 -10.22 4.36 -9.02
C CYS A 124 -8.79 4.13 -9.51
N LEU A 125 -7.79 4.51 -8.70
CA LEU A 125 -6.39 4.36 -9.04
C LEU A 125 -6.01 2.88 -9.27
N LEU A 126 -6.45 1.99 -8.37
CA LEU A 126 -6.20 0.54 -8.52
C LEU A 126 -6.97 -0.07 -9.69
N THR A 127 -8.18 0.40 -9.98
CA THR A 127 -8.95 -0.05 -11.14
C THR A 127 -8.25 0.34 -12.45
N VAL A 128 -7.72 1.57 -12.54
CA VAL A 128 -6.93 2.01 -13.70
C VAL A 128 -5.68 1.13 -13.86
N ALA A 129 -4.94 0.87 -12.78
CA ALA A 129 -3.78 -0.02 -12.82
C ALA A 129 -4.14 -1.45 -13.25
N SER A 130 -5.25 -1.99 -12.74
CA SER A 130 -5.75 -3.33 -13.08
C SER A 130 -6.13 -3.41 -14.56
N ILE A 131 -6.85 -2.42 -15.10
CA ILE A 131 -7.20 -2.38 -16.53
C ILE A 131 -5.95 -2.25 -17.40
N ALA A 132 -5.04 -1.33 -17.06
CA ALA A 132 -3.82 -1.11 -17.84
C ALA A 132 -2.95 -2.37 -17.91
N THR A 133 -2.75 -3.06 -16.78
CA THR A 133 -2.02 -4.34 -16.75
C THR A 133 -2.80 -5.48 -17.41
N GLY A 134 -4.12 -5.52 -17.29
CA GLY A 134 -4.98 -6.49 -17.97
C GLY A 134 -4.89 -6.40 -19.50
N ILE A 135 -4.85 -5.17 -20.04
CA ILE A 135 -4.62 -4.94 -21.48
C ILE A 135 -3.25 -5.48 -21.92
N GLY A 136 -2.24 -5.45 -21.04
CA GLY A 136 -0.90 -5.96 -21.32
C GLY A 136 -0.83 -7.46 -21.58
N VAL A 137 -1.78 -8.25 -21.09
CA VAL A 137 -1.85 -9.69 -21.38
C VAL A 137 -2.02 -9.96 -22.88
N PHE A 138 -2.80 -9.11 -23.54
CA PHE A 138 -3.09 -9.21 -24.98
C PHE A 138 -1.94 -8.71 -25.86
N GLY A 139 -0.87 -8.17 -25.28
CA GLY A 139 0.29 -7.65 -26.03
C GLY A 139 0.03 -6.31 -26.72
N VAL A 140 -1.09 -5.64 -26.41
CA VAL A 140 -1.49 -4.36 -27.04
C VAL A 140 -0.47 -3.25 -26.81
N TRP A 141 0.25 -3.27 -25.69
CA TRP A 141 1.21 -2.23 -25.33
C TRP A 141 2.54 -2.32 -26.08
N GLY A 142 2.89 -3.47 -26.67
CA GLY A 142 4.20 -3.69 -27.30
C GLY A 142 5.35 -3.23 -26.40
N ASP A 143 6.19 -2.33 -26.88
CA ASP A 143 7.35 -1.78 -26.16
C ASP A 143 6.97 -1.03 -24.87
N ALA A 144 5.74 -0.53 -24.76
CA ALA A 144 5.25 0.18 -23.58
C ALA A 144 4.86 -0.77 -22.41
N ILE A 145 4.95 -2.09 -22.58
CA ILE A 145 4.53 -3.04 -21.54
C ILE A 145 5.34 -2.88 -20.24
N VAL A 146 6.63 -2.60 -20.34
CA VAL A 146 7.53 -2.40 -19.19
C VAL A 146 7.16 -1.16 -18.39
N PRO A 147 7.06 0.06 -18.98
CA PRO A 147 6.67 1.24 -18.22
C PRO A 147 5.23 1.16 -17.70
N VAL A 148 4.31 0.51 -18.42
CA VAL A 148 2.93 0.28 -17.93
C VAL A 148 2.93 -0.61 -16.68
N PHE A 149 3.71 -1.69 -16.71
CA PHE A 149 3.87 -2.57 -15.55
C PHE A 149 4.48 -1.84 -14.36
N ALA A 150 5.59 -1.11 -14.57
CA ALA A 150 6.23 -0.32 -13.52
C ALA A 150 5.27 0.74 -12.94
N GLY A 151 4.52 1.43 -13.79
CA GLY A 151 3.50 2.40 -13.38
C GLY A 151 2.41 1.79 -12.49
N ALA A 152 1.97 0.57 -12.79
CA ALA A 152 1.00 -0.15 -11.96
C ALA A 152 1.57 -0.50 -10.57
N LEU A 153 2.86 -0.85 -10.49
CA LEU A 153 3.55 -1.07 -9.21
C LEU A 153 3.70 0.23 -8.41
N PHE A 154 4.02 1.35 -9.07
CA PHE A 154 4.04 2.66 -8.42
C PHE A 154 2.67 3.04 -7.86
N ILE A 155 1.59 2.73 -8.58
CA ILE A 155 0.22 2.92 -8.09
C ILE A 155 -0.05 2.11 -6.80
N LEU A 156 0.42 0.85 -6.74
CA LEU A 156 0.31 0.02 -5.53
C LEU A 156 1.09 0.63 -4.34
N LEU A 157 2.30 1.12 -4.58
CA LEU A 157 3.10 1.81 -3.55
C LEU A 157 2.43 3.11 -3.11
N LEU A 158 1.95 3.94 -4.05
CA LEU A 158 1.26 5.19 -3.75
C LEU A 158 -0.01 4.92 -2.94
N ALA A 159 -0.76 3.86 -3.27
CA ALA A 159 -1.91 3.44 -2.49
C ALA A 159 -1.52 3.05 -1.05
N SER A 160 -0.40 2.34 -0.87
CA SER A 160 0.12 1.99 0.46
C SER A 160 0.53 3.24 1.26
N VAL A 161 1.28 4.16 0.64
CA VAL A 161 1.71 5.42 1.26
C VAL A 161 0.52 6.30 1.63
N LEU A 162 -0.51 6.40 0.78
CA LEU A 162 -1.69 7.21 1.06
C LEU A 162 -2.50 6.66 2.24
N VAL A 163 -2.67 5.33 2.29
CA VAL A 163 -3.31 4.65 3.44
C VAL A 163 -2.51 4.92 4.72
N LEU A 164 -1.19 4.83 4.65
CA LEU A 164 -0.31 5.10 5.77
C LEU A 164 -0.40 6.56 6.24
N ALA A 165 -0.29 7.51 5.32
CA ALA A 165 -0.32 8.94 5.64
C ALA A 165 -1.63 9.34 6.34
N ILE A 166 -2.77 8.84 5.83
CA ILE A 166 -4.07 9.10 6.47
C ILE A 166 -4.14 8.45 7.85
N PHE A 167 -3.63 7.23 8.00
CA PHE A 167 -3.56 6.58 9.30
C PHE A 167 -2.76 7.42 10.31
N LEU A 168 -1.57 7.90 9.92
CA LEU A 168 -0.72 8.75 10.76
C LEU A 168 -1.38 10.08 11.10
N ILE A 169 -2.06 10.72 10.15
CA ILE A 169 -2.80 11.97 10.38
C ILE A 169 -3.93 11.75 11.39
N LEU A 170 -4.68 10.64 11.26
CA LEU A 170 -5.74 10.30 12.20
C LEU A 170 -5.19 10.00 13.59
N LEU A 171 -4.04 9.32 13.66
CA LEU A 171 -3.36 9.03 14.92
C LEU A 171 -2.84 10.32 15.60
N ALA A 172 -2.24 11.24 14.84
CA ALA A 172 -1.79 12.52 15.36
C ALA A 172 -2.94 13.32 15.98
N ARG A 173 -4.10 13.37 15.28
CA ARG A 173 -5.30 14.04 15.79
C ARG A 173 -5.85 13.44 17.08
N THR A 174 -5.69 12.13 17.29
CA THR A 174 -6.11 11.52 18.56
C THR A 174 -5.21 11.93 19.73
N PHE A 175 -3.92 12.21 19.47
CA PHE A 175 -3.00 12.67 20.52
C PHE A 175 -3.21 14.15 20.89
N ASP A 176 -3.62 15.00 19.95
CA ASP A 176 -3.88 16.43 20.22
C ASP A 176 -5.11 16.69 21.11
N HIS A 177 -6.00 15.70 21.27
CA HIS A 177 -7.24 15.83 22.04
C HIS A 177 -7.14 15.35 23.49
N THR A 178 -5.97 14.98 24.01
CA THR A 178 -5.80 14.78 25.46
C THR A 178 -5.95 16.13 26.16
N PRO A 179 -7.01 16.37 26.96
CA PRO A 179 -7.19 17.64 27.63
C PRO A 179 -6.01 17.86 28.58
N HIS A 180 -5.31 18.98 28.39
CA HIS A 180 -4.35 19.50 29.33
C HIS A 180 -5.08 19.63 30.67
N LYS A 181 -4.89 18.68 31.60
CA LYS A 181 -5.45 18.78 32.95
C LYS A 181 -4.88 20.08 33.53
N PRO A 182 -5.69 21.14 33.75
CA PRO A 182 -5.15 22.32 34.40
C PRO A 182 -4.66 21.88 35.77
N ALA A 183 -3.43 22.27 36.12
CA ALA A 183 -2.89 22.07 37.45
C ALA A 183 -3.93 22.59 38.45
N SER A 184 -4.36 21.72 39.38
CA SER A 184 -5.25 22.11 40.45
C SER A 184 -4.64 23.32 41.18
N PRO A 185 -5.33 24.46 41.32
CA PRO A 185 -4.81 25.63 42.02
C PRO A 185 -4.65 25.45 43.54
N ASP A 186 -4.92 24.25 44.10
CA ASP A 186 -5.00 24.06 45.55
C ASP A 186 -3.67 23.76 46.26
N GLU A 187 -2.52 23.77 45.58
CA GLU A 187 -1.22 23.58 46.22
C GLU A 187 -0.53 24.90 46.58
N LYS A 188 -1.26 25.83 47.23
CA LYS A 188 -0.67 26.93 48.00
C LYS A 188 -1.54 27.30 49.20
N ARG A 189 -1.38 26.57 50.31
CA ARG A 189 -1.47 27.17 51.66
C ARG A 189 -0.82 26.29 52.75
N PRO A 190 0.45 26.53 53.10
CA PRO A 190 0.94 26.21 54.43
C PRO A 190 0.79 27.44 55.32
N ASP A 191 -0.41 27.65 55.87
CA ASP A 191 -0.64 28.59 56.98
C ASP A 191 -1.27 27.82 58.15
N ALA A 192 -0.43 27.25 59.02
CA ALA A 192 -0.68 27.03 60.45
C ALA A 192 0.64 26.70 61.15
#